data_AF-A0A7S2R230-F1
#
_entry.id   AF-A0A7S2R230-F1
#
_cell.length_a   1.000
_cell.length_b   1.000
_cell.length_c   1.000
_cell.angle_alpha   90.00
_cell.angle_beta   90.00
_cell.angle_gamma   90.00
#
_symmetry.space_group_name_H-M   'P 1'
#
loop_
_entity.id
_entity.type
_entity.pdbx_description
1 polymer ?
#
loop_
_entity_poly.entity_id
_entity_poly.type
_entity_poly.pdbx_seq_one_letter_code
_entity_poly.pdbx_strand_id
1 'polypeptide(L)'
;MILPELQEISKNPDALSITPAHGKVLPSFIDHEISTCDLPRIYKEQVDTEKFHYGNKALDSNGLKRMQSFCDIVFHKIDKDVIIATGHSLWFRSFFQTHLPWNVEHKAKKKKLVNGGCVSFTLHKVMLENNDTTNKEQEATYCIDPKSINVIYGGF
;
A
#
# COMPACT_ATOMS: atom_id res chain seq x y z
N MET A 1 10.82 3.24 1.77
CA MET A 1 10.14 2.65 2.95
C MET A 1 9.49 1.35 2.53
N ILE A 2 9.64 0.28 3.31
CA ILE A 2 8.94 -1.00 3.10
C ILE A 2 7.79 -1.09 4.11
N LEU A 3 6.58 -1.37 3.60
CA LEU A 3 5.34 -1.48 4.40
C LEU A 3 4.70 -2.87 4.22
N PRO A 4 4.59 -3.68 5.28
CA PRO A 4 3.91 -4.98 5.21
C PRO A 4 2.42 -4.88 4.83
N GLU A 5 1.78 -3.73 5.05
CA GLU A 5 0.39 -3.45 4.66
C GLU A 5 0.17 -3.53 3.15
N LEU A 6 1.21 -3.27 2.35
CA LEU A 6 1.21 -3.33 0.89
C LEU A 6 1.60 -4.72 0.35
N GLN A 7 1.94 -5.70 1.20
CA GLN A 7 2.14 -7.07 0.75
C GLN A 7 0.86 -7.60 0.11
N GLU A 8 0.98 -8.46 -0.91
CA GLU A 8 -0.17 -9.06 -1.58
C GLU A 8 -1.12 -9.77 -0.60
N ILE A 9 -2.41 -9.84 -0.98
CA ILE A 9 -3.48 -10.46 -0.21
C ILE A 9 -3.24 -11.97 -0.01
N SER A 10 -2.64 -12.61 -1.01
CA SER A 10 -2.27 -14.04 -0.99
C SER A 10 -1.25 -14.39 0.09
N LYS A 11 -1.34 -15.61 0.63
CA LYS A 11 -0.36 -16.22 1.56
C LYS A 11 0.68 -17.11 0.85
N ASN A 12 0.70 -17.12 -0.48
CA ASN A 12 1.70 -17.88 -1.22
C ASN A 12 3.13 -17.39 -0.87
N PRO A 13 4.14 -18.27 -0.89
CA PRO A 13 5.52 -17.90 -0.53
C PRO A 13 6.11 -16.76 -1.36
N ASP A 14 5.72 -16.65 -2.63
CA ASP A 14 6.11 -15.58 -3.56
C ASP A 14 5.51 -14.20 -3.19
N ALA A 15 4.53 -14.17 -2.29
CA ALA A 15 3.91 -12.96 -1.74
C ALA A 15 4.49 -12.55 -0.37
N LEU A 16 5.60 -13.16 0.06
CA LEU A 16 6.28 -12.88 1.32
C LEU A 16 7.59 -12.10 1.07
N SER A 17 7.86 -11.14 1.95
CA SER A 17 9.13 -10.45 2.01
C SER A 17 10.23 -11.42 2.41
N ILE A 18 11.31 -11.45 1.61
CA ILE A 18 12.56 -12.12 1.96
C ILE A 18 13.39 -11.32 2.96
N THR A 19 13.18 -10.00 3.05
CA THR A 19 13.82 -9.14 4.03
C THR A 19 13.19 -9.38 5.41
N PRO A 20 13.98 -9.78 6.43
CA PRO A 20 13.47 -9.96 7.79
C PRO A 20 12.89 -8.67 8.39
N ALA A 21 12.08 -8.80 9.44
CA ALA A 21 11.57 -7.66 10.19
C ALA A 21 12.72 -6.78 10.69
N HIS A 22 12.65 -5.48 10.42
CA HIS A 22 13.67 -4.46 10.68
C HIS A 22 15.06 -4.78 10.10
N GLY A 23 15.15 -5.79 9.23
CA GLY A 23 16.36 -6.20 8.54
C GLY A 23 16.69 -5.24 7.41
N LYS A 24 17.96 -5.12 7.07
CA LYS A 24 18.40 -4.32 5.92
C LYS A 24 18.24 -5.12 4.63
N VAL A 25 17.87 -4.43 3.55
CA VAL A 25 17.97 -5.00 2.21
C VAL A 25 19.46 -5.14 1.89
N LEU A 26 19.86 -6.35 1.51
CA LEU A 26 21.24 -6.66 1.15
C LEU A 26 21.33 -6.90 -0.35
N PRO A 27 22.36 -6.35 -1.03
CA PRO A 27 22.60 -6.67 -2.41
C PRO A 27 23.00 -8.14 -2.56
N SER A 28 22.51 -8.76 -3.62
CA SER A 28 23.00 -10.03 -4.16
C SER A 28 24.28 -9.83 -4.96
N PHE A 29 24.94 -10.93 -5.33
CA PHE A 29 26.14 -10.87 -6.18
C PHE A 29 25.86 -10.23 -7.55
N ILE A 30 24.66 -10.44 -8.12
CA ILE A 30 24.26 -9.83 -9.41
C ILE A 30 24.09 -8.31 -9.29
N ASP A 31 23.63 -7.82 -8.14
CA ASP A 31 23.42 -6.38 -7.94
C ASP A 31 24.74 -5.58 -8.06
N HIS A 32 25.88 -6.22 -7.81
CA HIS A 32 27.21 -5.63 -7.99
C HIS A 32 27.69 -5.60 -9.46
N GLU A 33 27.09 -6.42 -10.33
CA GLU A 33 27.46 -6.53 -11.74
C GLU A 33 26.63 -5.59 -12.65
N ILE A 34 25.58 -4.98 -12.11
CA ILE A 34 24.72 -4.05 -12.85
C ILE A 34 25.43 -2.71 -13.04
N SER A 35 25.78 -2.38 -14.29
CA SER A 35 26.51 -1.16 -14.64
C SER A 35 25.64 0.10 -14.74
N THR A 36 24.32 -0.06 -14.86
CA THR A 36 23.39 1.07 -15.06
C THR A 36 23.04 1.81 -13.77
N CYS A 37 23.26 1.20 -12.60
CA CYS A 37 22.99 1.83 -11.30
C CYS A 37 23.76 1.14 -10.17
N ASP A 38 24.13 1.92 -9.15
CA ASP A 38 24.74 1.41 -7.91
C ASP A 38 23.63 0.96 -6.93
N LEU A 39 23.14 -0.26 -7.14
CA LEU A 39 22.11 -0.88 -6.30
C LEU A 39 22.53 -1.03 -4.83
N PRO A 40 23.77 -1.47 -4.50
CA PRO A 40 24.23 -1.52 -3.11
C PRO A 40 24.07 -0.19 -2.37
N ARG A 41 24.44 0.93 -3.02
CA ARG A 41 24.27 2.27 -2.44
C ARG A 41 22.79 2.64 -2.34
N ILE A 42 21.97 2.37 -3.36
CA ILE A 42 20.53 2.64 -3.33
C ILE A 42 19.84 1.89 -2.18
N TYR A 43 20.12 0.59 -2.02
CA TYR A 43 19.56 -0.21 -0.92
C TYR A 43 19.94 0.36 0.45
N LYS A 44 21.18 0.81 0.60
CA LYS A 44 21.68 1.37 1.86
C LYS A 44 21.09 2.76 2.19
N GLU A 45 20.95 3.62 1.18
CA GLU A 45 20.65 5.04 1.38
C GLU A 45 19.18 5.40 1.16
N GLN A 46 18.45 4.61 0.36
CA GLN A 46 17.11 4.99 -0.14
C GLN A 46 16.01 4.01 0.29
N VAL A 47 16.37 2.91 0.96
CA VAL A 47 15.40 1.92 1.46
C VAL A 47 15.34 1.97 2.98
N ASP A 48 14.31 2.64 3.50
CA ASP A 48 13.97 2.58 4.93
C ASP A 48 13.23 1.27 5.26
N THR A 49 13.90 0.40 6.01
CA THR A 49 13.31 -0.82 6.62
C THR A 49 13.28 -0.75 8.14
N GLU A 50 13.87 0.26 8.77
CA GLU A 50 14.03 0.29 10.22
C GLU A 50 12.72 0.70 10.90
N LYS A 51 11.99 1.65 10.33
CA LYS A 51 10.82 2.26 10.99
C LYS A 51 9.53 1.45 10.87
N PHE A 52 9.24 0.94 9.67
CA PHE A 52 7.91 0.40 9.35
C PHE A 52 7.90 -1.03 8.78
N HIS A 53 9.07 -1.64 8.58
CA HIS A 53 9.13 -3.01 8.09
C HIS A 53 9.16 -4.02 9.24
N TYR A 54 7.99 -4.36 9.78
CA TYR A 54 7.86 -5.31 10.90
C TYR A 54 7.73 -6.78 10.45
N GLY A 55 8.06 -7.07 9.19
CA GLY A 55 8.13 -8.44 8.66
C GLY A 55 6.90 -8.88 7.86
N ASN A 56 6.71 -10.19 7.75
CA ASN A 56 5.61 -10.78 6.98
C ASN A 56 4.28 -10.74 7.72
N LYS A 57 3.19 -10.66 6.96
CA LYS A 57 1.81 -10.75 7.44
C LYS A 57 1.61 -11.93 8.42
N ALA A 58 1.05 -11.63 9.59
CA ALA A 58 0.72 -12.63 10.60
C ALA A 58 -0.44 -13.55 10.16
N LEU A 59 -0.55 -14.72 10.80
CA LEU A 59 -1.55 -15.73 10.42
C LEU A 59 -3.00 -15.24 10.60
N ASP A 60 -3.23 -14.38 11.58
CA ASP A 60 -4.50 -13.76 11.98
C ASP A 60 -4.82 -12.44 11.24
N SER A 61 -3.97 -12.06 10.28
CA SER A 61 -4.16 -10.92 9.39
C SER A 61 -4.94 -11.29 8.12
N ASN A 62 -5.57 -10.29 7.49
CA ASN A 62 -6.26 -10.43 6.21
C ASN A 62 -6.06 -9.16 5.33
N GLY A 63 -6.56 -9.18 4.10
CA GLY A 63 -6.43 -8.05 3.18
C GLY A 63 -7.06 -6.76 3.71
N LEU A 64 -8.28 -6.85 4.25
CA LEU A 64 -9.02 -5.68 4.75
C LEU A 64 -8.30 -4.97 5.90
N LYS A 65 -7.88 -5.72 6.93
CA LYS A 65 -7.12 -5.18 8.08
C LYS A 65 -5.87 -4.44 7.62
N ARG A 66 -5.16 -4.98 6.62
CA ARG A 66 -3.95 -4.36 6.06
C ARG A 66 -4.24 -3.11 5.25
N MET A 67 -5.32 -3.09 4.45
CA MET A 67 -5.74 -1.88 3.73
C MET A 67 -6.13 -0.76 4.70
N GLN A 68 -6.87 -1.07 5.77
CA GLN A 68 -7.20 -0.11 6.83
C GLN A 68 -5.92 0.42 7.52
N SER A 69 -5.03 -0.48 7.91
CA SER A 69 -3.75 -0.11 8.53
C SER A 69 -2.86 0.74 7.61
N PHE A 70 -2.87 0.48 6.29
CA PHE A 70 -2.19 1.33 5.32
C PHE A 70 -2.76 2.75 5.34
N CYS A 71 -4.08 2.90 5.29
CA CYS A 71 -4.72 4.21 5.38
C CYS A 71 -4.40 4.91 6.71
N ASP A 72 -4.41 4.18 7.83
CA ASP A 72 -4.04 4.74 9.13
C ASP A 72 -2.60 5.28 9.11
N ILE A 73 -1.65 4.55 8.52
CA ILE A 73 -0.26 4.98 8.38
C ILE A 73 -0.17 6.23 7.51
N VAL A 74 -0.86 6.24 6.36
CA VAL A 74 -0.92 7.38 5.44
C VAL A 74 -1.37 8.64 6.15
N PHE A 75 -2.46 8.59 6.92
CA PHE A 75 -3.04 9.78 7.54
C PHE A 75 -2.44 10.17 8.89
N HIS A 76 -1.76 9.27 9.61
CA HIS A 76 -1.25 9.57 10.96
C HIS A 76 0.28 9.58 11.07
N LYS A 77 0.99 8.89 10.17
CA LYS A 77 2.44 8.66 10.32
C LYS A 77 3.28 9.17 9.15
N ILE A 78 2.64 9.53 8.03
CA ILE A 78 3.32 10.06 6.84
C ILE A 78 2.97 11.54 6.67
N ASP A 79 3.97 12.41 6.79
CA ASP A 79 3.84 13.85 6.56
C ASP A 79 4.17 14.20 5.11
N LYS A 80 3.33 13.74 4.17
CA LYS A 80 3.43 13.98 2.72
C LYS A 80 2.05 14.00 2.07
N ASP A 81 1.83 14.98 1.19
CA ASP A 81 0.58 15.09 0.41
C ASP A 81 0.49 14.05 -0.72
N VAL A 82 1.64 13.69 -1.30
CA VAL A 82 1.72 12.74 -2.42
C VAL A 82 2.46 11.49 -1.98
N ILE A 83 1.77 10.36 -2.10
CA ILE A 83 2.30 9.04 -1.73
C ILE A 83 2.28 8.15 -2.96
N ILE A 84 3.46 7.62 -3.31
CA ILE A 84 3.60 6.63 -4.36
C ILE A 84 3.63 5.26 -3.69
N ALA A 85 2.55 4.50 -3.86
CA ALA A 85 2.47 3.12 -3.38
C ALA A 85 2.75 2.15 -4.53
N THR A 86 3.70 1.24 -4.31
CA THR A 86 4.01 0.14 -5.23
C THR A 86 3.63 -1.17 -4.58
N GLY A 87 2.98 -2.05 -5.33
CA GLY A 87 2.47 -3.30 -4.79
C GLY A 87 1.89 -4.17 -5.90
N HIS A 88 1.04 -5.10 -5.51
CA HIS A 88 0.52 -6.10 -6.43
C HIS A 88 -0.89 -5.76 -6.92
N SER A 89 -1.21 -6.19 -8.13
CA SER A 89 -2.43 -5.78 -8.82
C SER A 89 -3.72 -6.28 -8.15
N LEU A 90 -3.69 -7.41 -7.43
CA LEU A 90 -4.85 -7.89 -6.68
C LEU A 90 -5.08 -7.05 -5.42
N TRP A 91 -4.03 -6.69 -4.68
CA TRP A 91 -4.12 -5.73 -3.58
C TRP A 91 -4.77 -4.42 -4.04
N PHE A 92 -4.29 -3.82 -5.14
CA PHE A 92 -4.87 -2.57 -5.65
C PHE A 92 -6.32 -2.71 -6.08
N ARG A 93 -6.67 -3.79 -6.79
CA ARG A 93 -8.07 -4.05 -7.17
C ARG A 93 -8.98 -4.14 -5.94
N SER A 94 -8.55 -4.86 -4.91
CA SER A 94 -9.29 -4.95 -3.65
C SER A 94 -9.37 -3.60 -2.94
N PHE A 95 -8.31 -2.80 -2.96
CA PHE A 95 -8.31 -1.45 -2.40
C PHE A 95 -9.36 -0.55 -3.06
N PHE A 96 -9.44 -0.58 -4.39
CA PHE A 96 -10.50 0.13 -5.12
C PHE A 96 -11.90 -0.43 -4.83
N GLN A 97 -12.06 -1.75 -4.67
CA GLN A 97 -13.36 -2.34 -4.30
C GLN A 97 -13.81 -1.91 -2.91
N THR A 98 -12.89 -1.77 -1.97
CA THR A 98 -13.17 -1.38 -0.58
C THR A 98 -13.44 0.11 -0.43
N HIS A 99 -12.67 0.97 -1.10
CA HIS A 99 -12.69 2.42 -0.81
C HIS A 99 -13.40 3.27 -1.88
N LEU A 100 -13.77 2.72 -3.04
CA LEU A 100 -14.70 3.42 -3.93
C LEU A 100 -16.14 3.27 -3.43
N PRO A 101 -16.97 4.32 -3.54
CA PRO A 101 -18.39 4.23 -3.22
C PRO A 101 -19.07 3.04 -3.92
N TRP A 102 -19.94 2.36 -3.19
CA TRP A 102 -20.59 1.12 -3.66
C TRP A 102 -21.39 1.34 -4.95
N ASN A 103 -22.05 2.50 -5.07
CA ASN A 103 -22.92 2.90 -6.18
C ASN A 103 -22.17 3.39 -7.43
N VAL A 104 -20.84 3.55 -7.36
CA VAL A 104 -20.04 4.03 -8.50
C VAL A 104 -19.61 2.85 -9.36
N GLU A 105 -19.95 2.83 -10.64
CA GLU A 105 -19.34 1.85 -11.55
C GLU A 105 -17.98 2.35 -12.05
N HIS A 106 -16.91 1.60 -11.79
CA HIS A 106 -15.57 1.96 -12.28
C HIS A 106 -14.74 0.73 -12.62
N LYS A 107 -13.93 0.81 -13.69
CA LYS A 107 -13.08 -0.31 -14.15
C LYS A 107 -12.10 -0.80 -13.09
N ALA A 108 -11.63 0.08 -12.20
CA ALA A 108 -10.72 -0.24 -11.11
C ALA A 108 -11.28 -1.28 -10.11
N LYS A 109 -12.61 -1.38 -10.00
CA LYS A 109 -13.27 -2.40 -9.16
C LYS A 109 -13.36 -3.78 -9.81
N LYS A 110 -13.17 -3.87 -11.13
CA LYS A 110 -13.39 -5.10 -11.91
C LYS A 110 -12.07 -5.65 -12.49
N LYS A 111 -11.19 -4.76 -12.97
CA LYS A 111 -9.94 -5.10 -13.65
C LYS A 111 -8.72 -4.97 -12.72
N LYS A 112 -7.69 -5.77 -12.99
CA LYS A 112 -6.38 -5.68 -12.32
C LYS A 112 -5.58 -4.55 -12.96
N LEU A 113 -4.79 -3.83 -12.19
CA LEU A 113 -3.78 -2.94 -12.77
C LEU A 113 -2.82 -3.77 -13.65
N VAL A 114 -2.50 -3.29 -14.84
CA VAL A 114 -1.51 -3.97 -15.71
C VAL A 114 -0.13 -3.93 -15.05
N ASN A 115 0.74 -4.88 -15.38
CA ASN A 115 2.10 -4.90 -14.84
C ASN A 115 2.85 -3.62 -15.23
N GLY A 116 3.43 -2.94 -14.25
CA GLY A 116 4.07 -1.63 -14.44
C GLY A 116 3.09 -0.47 -14.66
N GLY A 117 1.78 -0.70 -14.58
CA GLY A 117 0.78 0.35 -14.65
C GLY A 117 0.87 1.34 -13.49
N CYS A 118 0.47 2.58 -13.74
CA CYS A 118 0.45 3.67 -12.78
C CYS A 118 -0.88 4.43 -12.89
N VAL A 119 -1.55 4.61 -11.75
CA VAL A 119 -2.79 5.38 -11.61
C VAL A 119 -2.66 6.30 -10.41
N SER A 120 -3.25 7.48 -10.49
CA SER A 120 -3.36 8.42 -9.37
C SER A 120 -4.80 8.57 -8.93
N PHE A 121 -5.02 8.87 -7.65
CA PHE A 121 -6.33 9.20 -7.09
C PHE A 121 -6.15 9.96 -5.77
N THR A 122 -7.19 10.66 -5.35
CA THR A 122 -7.30 11.30 -4.05
C THR A 122 -7.97 10.35 -3.06
N LEU A 123 -7.29 10.13 -1.93
CA LEU A 123 -7.80 9.38 -0.79
C LEU A 123 -8.23 10.37 0.29
N HIS A 124 -9.41 10.16 0.89
CA HIS A 124 -9.94 10.97 1.98
C HIS A 124 -10.11 10.14 3.24
N LYS A 125 -9.88 10.76 4.39
CA LYS A 125 -10.32 10.29 5.70
C LYS A 125 -11.60 11.04 6.07
N VAL A 126 -12.66 10.29 6.33
CA VAL A 126 -13.98 10.80 6.71
C VAL A 126 -14.19 10.48 8.18
N MET A 127 -14.39 11.52 8.98
CA MET A 127 -14.72 11.38 10.40
C MET A 127 -16.23 11.16 10.52
N LEU A 128 -16.64 10.08 11.19
CA LEU A 128 -18.05 9.81 11.46
C LEU A 128 -18.46 10.50 12.76
N GLU A 129 -19.61 11.17 12.74
CA GLU A 129 -20.20 11.73 13.95
C GLU A 129 -20.77 10.59 14.79
N ASN A 130 -20.07 10.25 15.88
CA ASN A 130 -20.58 9.31 16.88
C ASN A 130 -21.56 10.04 17.81
N ASN A 131 -22.84 9.66 17.74
CA ASN A 131 -23.87 10.11 18.67
C ASN A 131 -23.80 9.37 20.02
N ASP A 132 -22.91 8.39 20.17
CA ASP A 132 -22.72 7.61 21.38
C ASP A 132 -21.55 8.16 22.21
N THR A 133 -21.86 8.84 23.32
CA THR A 133 -20.90 9.52 24.21
C THR A 133 -20.08 8.55 25.07
N THR A 134 -20.30 7.23 24.94
CA THR A 134 -19.68 6.21 25.79
C THR A 134 -18.35 5.67 25.24
N ASN A 135 -18.10 5.77 23.92
CA ASN A 135 -16.84 5.36 23.27
C ASN A 135 -16.16 6.56 22.62
N LYS A 136 -15.06 7.03 23.22
CA LYS A 136 -14.35 8.27 22.86
C LYS A 136 -13.53 8.22 21.56
N GLU A 137 -13.45 7.09 20.87
CA GLU A 137 -12.76 7.02 19.59
C GLU A 137 -13.75 7.40 18.47
N GLN A 138 -13.50 8.54 17.84
CA GLN A 138 -14.20 8.93 16.62
C GLN A 138 -13.91 7.88 15.55
N GLU A 139 -14.97 7.19 15.11
CA GLU A 139 -14.85 6.22 14.03
C GLU A 139 -14.50 6.97 12.74
N ALA A 140 -13.43 6.52 12.07
CA ALA A 140 -13.01 7.10 10.80
C ALA A 140 -13.14 6.05 9.69
N THR A 141 -13.59 6.48 8.53
CA THR A 141 -13.61 5.66 7.31
C THR A 141 -12.77 6.32 6.22
N TYR A 142 -12.41 5.54 5.21
CA TYR A 142 -11.54 5.96 4.12
C TYR A 142 -12.26 5.81 2.79
N CYS A 143 -12.24 6.84 1.95
CA CYS A 143 -12.87 6.81 0.64
C CYS A 143 -12.00 7.43 -0.46
N ILE A 144 -12.12 6.89 -1.66
CA ILE A 144 -11.48 7.43 -2.88
C ILE A 144 -12.49 8.34 -3.57
N ASP A 145 -12.07 9.56 -3.96
CA ASP A 145 -12.88 10.39 -4.86
C ASP A 145 -12.89 9.77 -6.26
N PRO A 146 -14.04 9.28 -6.76
CA PRO A 146 -14.12 8.65 -8.07
C PRO A 146 -13.65 9.54 -9.22
N LYS A 147 -13.83 10.86 -9.11
CA LYS A 147 -13.49 11.82 -10.17
C LYS A 147 -11.99 12.11 -10.22
N SER A 148 -11.27 11.81 -9.15
CA SER A 148 -9.82 12.00 -9.07
C SER A 148 -9.01 10.87 -9.71
N ILE A 149 -9.64 9.74 -10.06
CA ILE A 149 -8.92 8.60 -10.62
C ILE A 149 -8.43 8.94 -12.02
N ASN A 150 -7.11 8.95 -12.19
CA ASN A 150 -6.47 9.19 -13.48
C ASN A 150 -5.48 8.06 -13.83
N VAL A 151 -5.43 7.70 -15.10
CA VAL A 151 -4.44 6.74 -15.60
C VAL A 151 -3.21 7.53 -16.05
N ILE A 152 -2.09 7.30 -15.37
CA ILE A 152 -0.81 7.92 -15.72
C ILE A 152 -0.10 7.08 -16.79
N TYR A 153 -0.10 5.75 -16.62
CA TYR A 153 0.52 4.82 -17.56
C TYR A 153 -0.09 3.42 -17.46
N GLY A 154 -0.30 2.72 -18.57
CA GLY A 154 -0.73 1.30 -18.61
C GLY A 154 -2.17 1.00 -18.14
N GLY A 155 -2.63 1.60 -17.04
CA GLY A 155 -3.99 1.49 -16.53
C GLY A 155 -4.38 0.12 -15.98
N PHE A 156 -5.66 -0.23 -16.19
CA PHE A 156 -6.31 -1.45 -15.70
C PHE A 156 -6.77 -2.34 -16.86
#